data_AF-A0A0F0DMV4-F1
#
_entry.id   AF-A0A0F0DMV4-F1
#
_cell.length_a   1.000
_cell.length_b   1.000
_cell.length_c   1.000
_cell.angle_alpha   90.00
_cell.angle_beta   90.00
_cell.angle_gamma   90.00
#
_symmetry.space_group_name_H-M   'P 1'
#
loop_
_entity.id
_entity.type
_entity.pdbx_description
1 polymer ?
#
loop_
_entity_poly.entity_id
_entity_poly.type
_entity_poly.pdbx_seq_one_letter_code
_entity_poly.pdbx_strand_id
1 'polypeptide(L)'
;MSALRHYQSGALAAKDFLCRTHIDARAGRPFAAMRLRSKIDGITHALPREFRAGFIDAIYLFVAAALQGKAPDLLQWDVLAEVERTS
;
A
#
# COMPACT_ATOMS: atom_id res chain seq x y z
N MET A 1 -9.46 -3.08 -18.46
CA MET A 1 -8.41 -2.10 -18.04
C MET A 1 -7.06 -2.58 -18.56
N SER A 2 -6.08 -1.72 -18.78
CA SER A 2 -4.72 -2.15 -19.18
C SER A 2 -3.92 -2.66 -17.97
N ALA A 3 -2.88 -3.46 -18.21
CA ALA A 3 -1.96 -3.96 -17.19
C ALA A 3 -1.41 -2.82 -16.31
N LEU A 4 -0.94 -1.73 -16.94
CA LEU A 4 -0.47 -0.52 -16.25
C LEU A 4 -1.53 0.11 -15.35
N ARG A 5 -2.79 0.23 -15.82
CA ARG A 5 -3.88 0.78 -15.01
C ARG A 5 -4.20 -0.11 -13.80
N HIS A 6 -4.12 -1.44 -13.94
CA HIS A 6 -4.28 -2.35 -12.82
C HIS A 6 -3.16 -2.18 -11.79
N TYR A 7 -1.91 -2.07 -12.24
CA TYR A 7 -0.75 -1.81 -11.40
C TYR A 7 -0.88 -0.50 -10.60
N GLN A 8 -1.13 0.62 -11.28
CA GLN A 8 -1.34 1.93 -10.63
C GLN A 8 -2.52 1.90 -9.64
N SER A 9 -3.60 1.19 -9.97
CA SER A 9 -4.74 1.00 -9.07
C SER A 9 -4.36 0.22 -7.80
N GLY A 10 -3.47 -0.78 -7.93
CA GLY A 10 -2.89 -1.50 -6.81
C GLY A 10 -2.09 -0.60 -5.87
N ALA A 11 -1.21 0.22 -6.45
CA ALA A 11 -0.38 1.15 -5.70
C ALA A 11 -1.22 2.18 -4.91
N LEU A 12 -2.27 2.73 -5.53
CA LEU A 12 -3.21 3.62 -4.84
C LEU A 12 -3.96 2.92 -3.70
N ALA A 13 -4.41 1.68 -3.93
CA ALA A 13 -5.10 0.91 -2.89
C ALA A 13 -4.18 0.61 -1.68
N ALA A 14 -2.88 0.45 -1.90
CA ALA A 14 -1.91 0.30 -0.83
C ALA A 14 -1.77 1.59 0.00
N LYS A 15 -1.70 2.76 -0.64
CA LYS A 15 -1.72 4.07 0.06
C LYS A 15 -2.97 4.20 0.94
N ASP A 16 -4.16 3.92 0.39
CA ASP A 16 -5.42 3.96 1.13
C ASP A 16 -5.42 2.99 2.32
N PHE A 17 -4.90 1.78 2.12
CA PHE A 17 -4.74 0.79 3.16
C PHE A 17 -3.83 1.28 4.30
N LEU A 18 -2.70 1.89 3.96
CA LEU A 18 -1.77 2.48 4.94
C LEU A 18 -2.42 3.63 5.70
N CYS A 19 -3.15 4.52 5.02
CA CYS A 19 -3.90 5.61 5.66
C CYS A 19 -4.89 5.09 6.71
N ARG A 20 -5.72 4.11 6.33
CA ARG A 20 -6.70 3.50 7.25
C ARG A 20 -6.02 2.80 8.43
N THR A 21 -4.92 2.13 8.16
CA THR A 21 -4.13 1.43 9.18
C THR A 21 -3.50 2.40 10.18
N HIS A 22 -2.99 3.53 9.71
CA HIS A 22 -2.45 4.60 10.55
C HIS A 22 -3.53 5.23 11.43
N ILE A 23 -4.73 5.47 10.89
CA ILE A 23 -5.89 5.95 11.66
C ILE A 23 -6.28 4.94 12.74
N ASP A 24 -6.40 3.66 12.38
CA ASP A 24 -6.72 2.57 13.33
C ASP A 24 -5.69 2.52 14.47
N ALA A 25 -4.40 2.62 14.14
CA ALA A 25 -3.31 2.62 15.12
C ALA A 25 -3.36 3.84 16.05
N ARG A 26 -3.60 5.04 15.51
CA ARG A 26 -3.78 6.27 16.32
C ARG A 26 -5.00 6.22 17.22
N ALA A 27 -6.05 5.50 16.82
CA ALA A 27 -7.22 5.25 17.65
C ALA A 27 -7.00 4.19 18.74
N GLY A 28 -5.77 3.72 18.95
CA GLY A 28 -5.42 2.70 19.95
C GLY A 28 -5.94 1.30 19.60
N ARG A 29 -6.36 1.06 18.35
CA ARG A 29 -6.79 -0.28 17.95
C ARG A 29 -5.57 -1.21 17.87
N PRO A 30 -5.68 -2.46 18.34
CA PRO A 30 -4.56 -3.39 18.29
C PRO A 30 -4.09 -3.61 16.86
N PHE A 31 -2.79 -3.39 16.64
CA PHE A 31 -2.12 -3.71 15.39
C PHE A 31 -1.78 -5.21 15.36
N ALA A 32 -2.74 -6.04 14.95
CA ALA A 32 -2.56 -7.49 14.88
C ALA A 32 -2.16 -7.93 13.46
N ALA A 33 -1.02 -8.60 13.33
CA ALA A 33 -0.49 -9.09 12.04
C ALA A 33 -1.49 -9.97 11.27
N MET A 34 -2.28 -10.80 11.97
CA MET A 34 -3.32 -11.61 11.35
C MET A 34 -4.44 -10.78 10.72
N ARG A 35 -4.84 -9.68 11.37
CA ARG A 35 -5.86 -8.76 10.86
C ARG A 35 -5.34 -7.98 9.66
N LEU A 36 -4.06 -7.60 9.69
CA LEU A 36 -3.38 -6.98 8.56
C LEU A 36 -3.38 -7.91 7.35
N ARG A 37 -2.97 -9.17 7.54
CA ARG A 37 -2.97 -10.20 6.51
C ARG A 37 -4.35 -10.41 5.91
N SER A 38 -5.37 -10.59 6.75
CA SER A 38 -6.75 -10.77 6.28
C SER A 38 -7.28 -9.57 5.47
N LYS A 39 -6.93 -8.33 5.86
CA LYS A 39 -7.27 -7.14 5.05
C LYS A 39 -6.56 -7.15 3.70
N ILE A 40 -5.27 -7.48 3.66
CA ILE A 40 -4.48 -7.58 2.42
C ILE A 40 -5.05 -8.67 1.51
N ASP A 41 -5.30 -9.86 2.05
CA ASP A 41 -5.88 -10.98 1.31
C ASP A 41 -7.26 -10.60 0.76
N GLY A 42 -8.11 -9.98 1.58
CA GLY A 42 -9.44 -9.51 1.14
C GLY A 42 -9.38 -8.48 0.01
N ILE A 43 -8.37 -7.60 0.00
CA ILE A 43 -8.17 -6.62 -1.08
C ILE A 43 -7.63 -7.31 -2.33
N THR A 44 -6.65 -8.21 -2.19
CA THR A 44 -5.84 -8.68 -3.32
C THR A 44 -6.33 -9.97 -3.96
N HIS A 45 -7.12 -10.79 -3.27
CA HIS A 45 -7.46 -12.15 -3.69
C HIS A 45 -8.25 -12.21 -5.00
N ALA A 46 -9.20 -11.28 -5.21
CA ALA A 46 -10.03 -11.26 -6.42
C ALA A 46 -9.48 -10.39 -7.56
N LEU A 47 -8.30 -9.78 -7.37
CA LEU A 47 -7.78 -8.76 -8.28
C LEU A 47 -6.69 -9.30 -9.23
N PRO A 48 -6.48 -8.66 -10.39
CA PRO A 48 -5.47 -9.07 -11.35
C PRO A 48 -4.05 -9.10 -10.76
N ARG A 49 -3.16 -9.88 -11.39
CA ARG A 49 -1.76 -10.02 -10.94
C ARG A 49 -1.05 -8.66 -10.86
N GLU A 50 -1.29 -7.80 -11.83
CA GLU A 50 -0.67 -6.48 -11.94
C GLU A 50 -1.12 -5.57 -10.80
N PHE A 51 -2.40 -5.65 -10.41
CA PHE A 51 -2.89 -4.95 -9.22
C PHE A 51 -2.14 -5.41 -7.97
N ARG A 52 -1.98 -6.72 -7.79
CA ARG A 52 -1.26 -7.25 -6.63
C ARG A 52 0.20 -6.78 -6.60
N ALA A 53 0.85 -6.73 -7.75
CA ALA A 53 2.22 -6.21 -7.87
C ALA A 53 2.29 -4.74 -7.39
N GLY A 54 1.46 -3.86 -7.97
CA GLY A 54 1.48 -2.43 -7.58
C GLY A 54 1.12 -2.21 -6.11
N PHE A 55 0.21 -3.02 -5.55
CA PHE A 55 -0.11 -2.96 -4.13
C PHE A 55 1.10 -3.34 -3.27
N ILE A 56 1.79 -4.44 -3.58
CA ILE A 56 2.94 -4.92 -2.82
C ILE A 56 4.12 -3.94 -2.95
N ASP A 57 4.39 -3.45 -4.15
CA ASP A 57 5.53 -2.56 -4.42
C ASP A 57 5.37 -1.22 -3.70
N ALA A 58 4.16 -0.66 -3.64
CA ALA A 58 3.87 0.51 -2.83
C ALA A 58 4.08 0.24 -1.32
N ILE A 59 3.62 -0.89 -0.78
CA ILE A 59 3.89 -1.25 0.62
C ILE A 59 5.40 -1.37 0.86
N TYR A 60 6.14 -1.99 -0.06
CA TYR A 60 7.59 -2.11 0.01
C TYR A 60 8.27 -0.73 0.08
N LEU A 61 7.91 0.20 -0.80
CA LEU A 61 8.47 1.56 -0.80
C LEU A 61 8.24 2.27 0.53
N PHE A 62 7.01 2.18 1.06
CA PHE A 62 6.68 2.76 2.36
C PHE A 62 7.54 2.15 3.49
N VAL A 63 7.65 0.81 3.55
CA VAL A 63 8.44 0.11 4.57
C VAL A 63 9.92 0.44 4.43
N ALA A 64 10.47 0.45 3.22
CA ALA A 64 11.85 0.79 2.97
C ALA A 64 12.19 2.22 3.44
N ALA A 65 11.32 3.19 3.11
CA ALA A 65 11.46 4.56 3.57
C ALA A 65 11.34 4.66 5.10
N ALA A 66 10.39 3.95 5.71
CA ALA A 66 10.19 3.93 7.16
C ALA A 66 11.40 3.34 7.91
N LEU A 67 12.01 2.26 7.40
CA LEU A 67 13.22 1.67 7.97
C LEU A 67 14.42 2.63 7.92
N GLN A 68 14.42 3.59 7.00
CA GLN A 68 15.43 4.66 6.92
C GLN A 68 15.06 5.90 7.75
N GLY A 69 13.95 5.86 8.51
CA GLY A 69 13.45 7.02 9.27
C GLY A 69 12.84 8.13 8.38
N LYS A 70 12.51 7.80 7.13
CA LYS A 70 12.01 8.74 6.10
C LYS A 70 10.63 8.35 5.57
N ALA A 71 9.80 7.72 6.40
CA ALA A 71 8.45 7.35 5.99
C ALA A 71 7.70 8.57 5.41
N PRO A 72 7.11 8.46 4.21
CA PRO A 72 6.41 9.59 3.62
C PRO A 72 5.16 9.95 4.41
N ASP A 73 4.77 11.22 4.39
CA ASP A 73 3.43 11.61 4.85
C ASP A 73 2.39 10.99 3.91
N LEU A 74 1.63 10.02 4.42
CA LEU A 74 0.64 9.28 3.66
C LEU A 74 -0.43 10.14 2.99
N LEU A 75 -0.71 11.36 3.46
CA LEU A 75 -1.67 12.25 2.79
C LEU A 75 -1.05 12.91 1.57
N GLN A 76 0.21 13.31 1.66
CA GLN A 76 0.96 14.03 0.61
C GLN A 76 1.72 13.08 -0.33
N TRP A 77 1.80 11.80 0.00
CA TRP A 77 2.60 10.83 -0.73
C TRP A 77 2.06 10.59 -2.15
N ASP A 78 2.84 10.98 -3.16
CA ASP A 78 2.57 10.66 -4.56
C ASP A 78 3.10 9.26 -4.90
N VAL A 79 2.33 8.26 -4.47
CA VAL A 79 2.68 6.85 -4.65
C VAL A 79 2.85 6.46 -6.13
N LEU A 80 2.13 7.12 -7.05
CA LEU A 80 2.22 6.79 -8.48
C LEU A 80 3.55 7.25 -9.06
N ALA A 81 3.97 8.48 -8.75
CA ALA A 81 5.25 8.99 -9.18
C ALA A 81 6.43 8.14 -8.66
N GLU A 82 6.34 7.63 -7.42
CA GLU A 82 7.39 6.81 -6.84
C GLU A 82 7.47 5.39 -7.42
N VAL A 83 6.33 4.72 -7.62
CA VAL A 83 6.34 3.40 -8.26
C VAL A 83 6.81 3.49 -9.71
N GLU A 84 6.47 4.56 -10.43
CA GLU A 84 6.95 4.79 -11.81
C GLU A 84 8.47 5.03 -11.87
N ARG A 85 9.06 5.70 -10.88
CA ARG A 85 10.52 5.90 -10.80
C ARG A 85 11.31 4.63 -10.51
N THR A 86 10.66 3.61 -9.96
CA THR A 86 11.30 2.39 -9.45
C THR A 86 10.99 1.16 -10.32
N SER A 87 10.12 1.31 -11.32
CA SER A 87 9.72 0.27 -12.27
C SER A 87 10.65 0.14 -13.48
#